data_AF-A0AAW4KYF4-F1
#
_entry.id   AF-A0AAW4KYF4-F1
#
_cell.length_a   1.000
_cell.length_b   1.000
_cell.length_c   1.000
_cell.angle_alpha   90.00
_cell.angle_beta   90.00
_cell.angle_gamma   90.00
#
_symmetry.space_group_name_H-M   'P 1'
#
loop_
_entity.id
_entity.type
_entity.pdbx_description
1 polymer ?
#
loop_
_entity_poly.entity_id
_entity_poly.type
_entity_poly.pdbx_seq_one_letter_code
_entity_poly.pdbx_strand_id
1 'polypeptide(L)'
;RANGVDGLQSPIVKNIPEANLNTILDRVGAVDGDIVFFGADKAKIVSEALGALRIKLGHDLNLLTCEWAPMCVVDFPMFEENDDGSF
;
A
#
# COMPACT_ATOMS: atom_id res chain seq x y z
N ARG A 1 7.95 -11.22 -15.66
CA ARG A 1 8.20 -12.18 -14.57
C ARG A 1 9.18 -13.24 -15.04
N ALA A 2 10.44 -12.84 -15.24
CA ALA A 2 11.47 -13.71 -15.81
C ALA A 2 11.83 -14.93 -14.95
N ASN A 3 11.68 -14.83 -13.62
CA ASN A 3 12.10 -15.87 -12.67
C ASN A 3 10.99 -16.37 -11.71
N GLY A 4 9.71 -16.05 -11.95
CA GLY A 4 8.60 -16.50 -11.09
C GLY A 4 8.78 -16.16 -9.61
N VAL A 5 8.37 -17.06 -8.71
CA VAL A 5 8.51 -16.91 -7.25
C VAL A 5 9.98 -16.87 -6.81
N ASP A 6 10.86 -17.58 -7.50
CA ASP A 6 12.31 -17.59 -7.22
C ASP A 6 12.96 -16.21 -7.48
N GLY A 7 12.31 -15.37 -8.28
CA GLY A 7 12.68 -13.98 -8.51
C GLY A 7 12.31 -13.03 -7.37
N LEU A 8 11.44 -13.43 -6.44
CA LEU A 8 10.99 -12.57 -5.34
C LEU A 8 11.99 -12.58 -4.19
N GLN A 9 12.71 -11.47 -4.03
CA GLN A 9 13.65 -11.27 -2.94
C GLN A 9 12.94 -10.66 -1.72
N SER A 10 12.50 -11.50 -0.77
CA SER A 10 11.97 -11.02 0.52
C SER A 10 11.98 -12.11 1.60
N PRO A 11 12.26 -11.77 2.88
CA PRO A 11 12.18 -12.73 3.98
C PRO A 11 10.75 -13.23 4.26
N ILE A 12 9.72 -12.48 3.82
CA ILE A 12 8.30 -12.81 4.06
C ILE A 12 7.78 -13.85 3.06
N VAL A 13 8.38 -13.95 1.87
CA VAL A 13 7.95 -14.87 0.79
C VAL A 13 7.88 -16.32 1.26
N LYS A 14 8.76 -16.72 2.18
CA LYS A 14 8.78 -18.07 2.78
C LYS A 14 7.51 -18.42 3.59
N ASN A 15 6.77 -17.41 4.03
CA ASN A 15 5.59 -17.56 4.89
C ASN A 15 4.27 -17.44 4.10
N ILE A 16 4.31 -17.11 2.81
CA ILE A 16 3.12 -16.91 2.00
C ILE A 16 3.05 -18.01 0.93
N PRO A 17 1.93 -18.75 0.83
CA PRO A 17 1.74 -19.73 -0.24
C PRO A 17 1.87 -19.11 -1.62
N GLU A 18 2.46 -19.83 -2.56
CA GLU A 18 2.69 -19.38 -3.94
C GLU A 18 1.40 -18.92 -4.66
N ALA A 19 0.29 -19.65 -4.48
CA ALA A 19 -1.00 -19.27 -5.06
C ALA A 19 -1.46 -17.87 -4.58
N ASN A 20 -1.21 -17.57 -3.30
CA ASN A 20 -1.56 -16.28 -2.72
C ASN A 20 -0.61 -15.19 -3.20
N LEU A 21 0.69 -15.47 -3.31
CA LEU A 21 1.68 -14.53 -3.87
C LEU A 21 1.34 -14.13 -5.30
N ASN A 22 1.02 -15.10 -6.16
CA ASN A 22 0.63 -14.83 -7.54
C ASN A 22 -0.63 -13.96 -7.60
N THR A 23 -1.64 -14.27 -6.78
CA THR A 23 -2.87 -13.46 -6.70
C THR A 23 -2.59 -12.03 -6.22
N ILE A 24 -1.70 -11.84 -5.24
CA ILE A 24 -1.30 -10.52 -4.75
C ILE A 24 -0.60 -9.75 -5.86
N LEU A 25 0.40 -10.35 -6.51
CA LEU A 25 1.18 -9.72 -7.59
C LEU A 25 0.29 -9.30 -8.77
N ASP A 26 -0.67 -10.14 -9.14
CA ASP A 26 -1.62 -9.84 -10.21
C ASP A 26 -2.54 -8.68 -9.82
N ARG A 27 -2.99 -8.62 -8.57
CA ARG A 27 -3.88 -7.55 -8.09
C ARG A 27 -3.17 -6.20 -7.98
N VAL A 28 -1.91 -6.18 -7.55
CA VAL A 28 -1.13 -4.93 -7.44
C VAL A 28 -0.52 -4.50 -8.78
N GLY A 29 -0.54 -5.38 -9.79
CA GLY A 29 -0.02 -5.09 -11.13
C GLY A 29 1.51 -4.98 -11.20
N ALA A 30 2.23 -5.58 -10.24
CA ALA A 30 3.68 -5.47 -10.16
C ALA A 30 4.37 -6.24 -11.30
N VAL A 31 5.37 -5.60 -11.90
CA VAL A 31 6.26 -6.18 -12.92
C VAL A 31 7.69 -6.27 -12.41
N ASP A 32 8.57 -6.86 -13.23
CA ASP A 32 9.97 -7.05 -12.87
C ASP A 32 10.64 -5.67 -12.71
N GLY A 33 11.19 -5.40 -11.52
CA GLY A 33 11.79 -4.10 -11.16
C GLY A 33 10.98 -3.31 -10.15
N ASP A 34 9.72 -3.67 -9.90
CA ASP A 34 8.88 -3.02 -8.90
C ASP A 34 9.14 -3.59 -7.49
N ILE A 35 8.79 -2.78 -6.47
CA ILE A 35 8.80 -3.17 -5.07
C ILE A 35 7.42 -3.01 -4.45
N VAL A 36 6.97 -4.02 -3.72
CA VAL A 36 5.68 -4.02 -3.02
C VAL A 36 5.91 -3.92 -1.51
N PHE A 37 5.41 -2.83 -0.91
CA PHE A 37 5.40 -2.66 0.54
C PHE A 37 4.10 -3.20 1.15
N PHE A 38 4.19 -3.75 2.36
CA PHE A 38 3.05 -4.27 3.11
C PHE A 38 2.89 -3.54 4.44
N GLY A 39 1.67 -3.10 4.75
CA GLY A 39 1.26 -2.64 6.07
C GLY A 39 0.19 -3.57 6.62
N ALA A 40 0.40 -4.12 7.81
CA ALA A 40 -0.49 -5.11 8.42
C ALA A 40 -0.72 -4.78 9.90
N ASP A 41 -1.76 -4.02 10.17
CA ASP A 41 -2.22 -3.59 11.49
C ASP A 41 -3.70 -3.15 11.41
N LYS A 42 -4.23 -2.50 12.45
CA LYS A 42 -5.54 -1.84 12.44
C LYS A 42 -5.67 -0.87 11.26
N ALA A 43 -6.88 -0.75 10.73
CA ALA A 43 -7.18 0.07 9.56
C ALA A 43 -6.61 1.50 9.66
N LYS A 44 -6.83 2.19 10.79
CA LYS A 44 -6.31 3.54 11.06
C LYS A 44 -4.78 3.61 10.91
N ILE A 45 -4.06 2.71 11.59
CA ILE A 45 -2.59 2.66 11.59
C ILE A 45 -2.05 2.39 10.19
N VAL A 46 -2.62 1.41 9.47
CA VAL A 46 -2.18 1.06 8.11
C VAL A 46 -2.44 2.21 7.14
N SER A 47 -3.62 2.82 7.19
CA SER A 47 -3.99 3.95 6.32
C SER A 47 -3.10 5.17 6.54
N GLU A 48 -2.77 5.49 7.80
CA GLU A 48 -1.87 6.59 8.14
C GLU A 48 -0.43 6.29 7.68
N ALA A 49 0.12 5.13 8.06
CA ALA A 49 1.50 4.76 7.75
C ALA A 49 1.74 4.61 6.24
N LEU A 50 0.88 3.89 5.52
CA LEU A 50 1.00 3.72 4.07
C LEU A 50 0.63 5.01 3.32
N GLY A 51 -0.29 5.82 3.83
CA GLY A 51 -0.63 7.12 3.26
C GLY A 51 0.57 8.08 3.29
N ALA A 52 1.25 8.17 4.43
CA ALA A 52 2.47 8.96 4.59
C ALA A 52 3.62 8.41 3.73
N LEU A 53 3.82 7.08 3.73
CA LEU A 53 4.83 6.43 2.89
C LEU A 53 4.60 6.70 1.40
N ARG A 54 3.35 6.62 0.93
CA ARG A 54 2.97 6.90 -0.46
C ARG A 54 3.37 8.30 -0.87
N ILE A 55 3.06 9.30 -0.04
CA ILE A 55 3.40 10.70 -0.33
C ILE A 55 4.92 10.88 -0.37
N LYS A 56 5.63 10.35 0.63
CA LYS A 56 7.09 10.46 0.71
C LYS A 56 7.78 9.85 -0.50
N LEU A 57 7.42 8.63 -0.89
CA LEU A 57 7.97 7.99 -2.10
C LEU A 57 7.62 8.76 -3.37
N GLY A 58 6.42 9.34 -3.44
CA GLY A 58 6.01 10.19 -4.56
C GLY A 58 6.92 11.40 -4.76
N HIS A 59 7.38 12.02 -3.67
CA HIS A 59 8.35 13.12 -3.74
C HIS A 59 9.78 12.62 -3.96
N ASP A 60 10.24 11.63 -3.19
CA ASP A 60 11.63 11.12 -3.24
C ASP A 60 11.98 10.55 -4.64
N LEU A 61 11.00 9.95 -5.33
CA LEU A 61 11.15 9.38 -6.66
C LEU A 61 10.63 10.30 -7.79
N ASN A 62 10.18 11.51 -7.47
CA ASN A 62 9.63 12.49 -8.42
C ASN A 62 8.50 11.93 -9.31
N LEU A 63 7.52 11.26 -8.70
CA LEU A 63 6.41 10.58 -9.38
C LEU A 63 5.13 11.44 -9.48
N LEU A 64 5.17 12.69 -9.05
CA LEU A 64 4.04 13.61 -9.20
C LEU A 64 3.85 14.00 -10.67
N THR A 65 2.63 13.85 -11.18
CA THR A 65 2.32 14.04 -12.61
C THR A 65 1.84 15.46 -12.95
N CYS A 66 1.43 16.23 -11.95
CA CYS A 66 0.93 17.58 -12.11
C CYS A 66 1.24 18.43 -10.88
N GLU A 67 1.31 19.74 -11.08
CA GLU A 67 1.53 20.72 -10.00
C GLU A 67 0.24 21.02 -9.23
N TRP A 68 -0.91 20.99 -9.92
CA TRP A 68 -2.21 21.31 -9.37
C TRP A 68 -3.18 20.14 -9.55
N ALA A 69 -3.69 19.61 -8.44
CA ALA A 69 -4.65 18.51 -8.40
C ALA A 69 -5.82 18.83 -7.44
N PRO A 70 -6.69 19.82 -7.77
CA PRO A 70 -7.82 20.18 -6.91
C PRO A 70 -8.86 19.05 -6.86
N MET A 71 -9.36 18.75 -5.66
CA MET A 71 -10.48 17.81 -5.47
C MET A 71 -11.31 18.14 -4.24
N CYS A 72 -12.55 17.66 -4.22
CA CYS A 72 -13.43 17.70 -3.06
C CYS A 72 -13.67 16.28 -2.55
N VAL A 73 -13.41 16.06 -1.27
CA VAL A 73 -13.81 14.83 -0.58
C VAL A 73 -15.21 15.05 -0.02
N VAL A 74 -16.12 14.10 -0.26
CA VAL A 74 -17.52 14.12 0.19
C VAL A 74 -17.84 12.83 0.95
N ASP A 75 -19.04 12.72 1.51
CA ASP A 75 -19.50 11.52 2.22
C ASP A 75 -18.63 11.12 3.43
N PHE A 76 -18.19 12.11 4.21
CA PHE A 76 -17.52 11.84 5.47
C PHE A 76 -18.45 11.13 6.47
N PRO A 77 -17.93 10.19 7.28
CA PRO A 77 -18.70 9.61 8.37
C PRO A 77 -19.13 10.69 9.38
N MET A 78 -20.28 10.51 10.01
CA MET A 78 -20.84 11.48 10.97
C MET A 78 -20.08 11.52 12.31
N PHE A 79 -19.48 10.40 12.71
CA PHE A 79 -18.76 10.23 13.97
C PHE A 79 -17.48 9.41 13.76
N GLU A 80 -16.52 9.55 14.67
CA GLU A 80 -15.31 8.73 14.74
C GLU A 80 -15.13 8.20 16.17
N GLU A 81 -14.68 6.96 16.31
CA GLU A 81 -14.39 6.40 17.63
C GLU A 81 -13.06 6.97 18.15
N ASN A 82 -13.12 7.60 19.32
CA ASN A 82 -11.95 8.07 20.06
C ASN A 82 -11.25 6.90 20.75
N ASP A 83 -9.98 7.10 21.11
CA ASP A 83 -9.17 6.06 21.75
C ASP A 83 -9.70 5.65 23.15
N ASP A 84 -10.58 6.46 23.76
CA ASP A 84 -11.26 6.19 25.03
C ASP A 84 -12.60 5.44 24.87
N GLY A 85 -12.99 5.09 23.64
CA GLY A 85 -14.23 4.37 23.31
C GLY A 85 -15.47 5.26 23.22
N SER A 86 -15.32 6.59 23.30
CA SER A 86 -16.39 7.53 22.95
C SER A 86 -16.51 7.71 21.43
N PHE A 87 -17.69 8.17 20.98
CA PHE A 87 -17.98 8.54 19.59
C PHE A 87 -18.20 10.05 19.45
#